data_AF-A0A3M7SNC2-F1
#
_entry.id   AF-A0A3M7SNC2-F1
#
_cell.length_a   1.000
_cell.length_b   1.000
_cell.length_c   1.000
_cell.angle_alpha   90.00
_cell.angle_beta   90.00
_cell.angle_gamma   90.00
#
_symmetry.space_group_name_H-M   'P 1'
#
loop_
_entity.id
_entity.type
_entity.pdbx_description
1 polymer ?
#
loop_
_entity_poly.entity_id
_entity_poly.type
_entity_poly.pdbx_seq_one_letter_code
_entity_poly.pdbx_strand_id
1 'polypeptide(L)'
;MVVEHTYQVSDGCTTNTLDLILTTCEKRVTNIVNKPPLGGLKRVHTVLSWMFKIINNLAKMFDINSNNFFRGDYYLFMNNLKSIDWESSLENKDVDYCHEFFLNAYSNLCSSLIPKRDHSKKKN
;
A
#
# COMPACT_ATOMS: atom_id res chain seq x y z
N MET A 1 6.16 6.06 -9.31
CA MET A 1 4.80 5.48 -9.47
C MET A 1 4.50 5.41 -10.95
N VAL A 2 4.33 4.21 -11.51
CA VAL A 2 3.91 4.03 -12.91
C VAL A 2 2.39 4.02 -12.91
N VAL A 3 1.77 4.95 -13.61
CA VAL A 3 0.31 5.12 -13.67
C VAL A 3 -0.11 4.82 -15.09
N GLU A 4 -0.44 3.57 -15.35
CA GLU A 4 -1.06 3.16 -16.62
C GLU A 4 -2.51 2.81 -16.36
N HIS A 5 -3.39 3.19 -17.29
CA HIS A 5 -4.80 2.84 -17.19
C HIS A 5 -4.95 1.32 -17.33
N THR A 6 -5.47 0.70 -16.28
CA THR A 6 -5.59 -0.77 -16.18
C THR A 6 -6.99 -1.25 -16.47
N TYR A 7 -7.93 -0.33 -16.63
CA TYR A 7 -9.32 -0.61 -16.96
C TYR A 7 -9.75 0.26 -18.14
N GLN A 8 -10.47 -0.36 -19.07
CA GLN A 8 -11.04 0.30 -20.23
C GLN A 8 -12.48 -0.15 -20.45
N VAL A 9 -13.35 0.79 -20.78
CA VAL A 9 -14.69 0.52 -21.32
C VAL A 9 -14.63 0.58 -22.84
N SER A 10 -15.46 -0.19 -23.53
CA SER A 10 -15.47 -0.33 -25.00
C SER A 10 -15.67 0.98 -25.78
N ASP A 11 -16.11 2.04 -25.12
CA ASP A 11 -16.20 3.38 -25.72
C ASP A 11 -14.84 4.09 -25.82
N GLY A 12 -13.78 3.54 -25.20
CA GLY A 12 -12.44 4.13 -25.14
C GLY A 12 -12.34 5.39 -24.28
N CYS A 13 -13.46 5.90 -23.78
CA CYS A 13 -13.57 7.17 -23.08
C CYS A 13 -13.43 7.00 -21.57
N THR A 14 -13.87 5.87 -21.02
CA THR A 14 -13.78 5.61 -19.59
C THR A 14 -12.58 4.74 -19.27
N THR A 15 -11.56 5.34 -18.69
CA THR A 15 -10.34 4.66 -18.23
C THR A 15 -10.11 4.95 -16.74
N ASN A 16 -9.60 3.97 -16.00
CA ASN A 16 -9.22 4.17 -14.60
C ASN A 16 -7.95 3.37 -14.25
N THR A 17 -7.37 3.68 -13.08
CA THR A 17 -6.21 3.00 -12.50
C THR A 17 -6.64 2.35 -11.19
N LEU A 18 -7.44 1.28 -11.29
CA LEU A 18 -7.91 0.54 -10.11
C LEU A 18 -7.04 -0.67 -9.77
N ASP A 19 -6.17 -1.11 -10.67
CA ASP A 19 -5.28 -2.23 -10.44
C ASP A 19 -3.91 -1.72 -9.97
N LEU A 20 -3.55 -2.04 -8.72
CA LEU A 20 -2.36 -1.54 -8.06
C LEU A 20 -1.37 -2.67 -7.79
N ILE A 21 -0.09 -2.45 -8.13
CA ILE A 21 1.02 -3.31 -7.71
C ILE A 21 1.66 -2.68 -6.48
N LEU A 22 1.40 -3.26 -5.31
CA LEU A 22 1.99 -2.82 -4.05
C LEU A 22 3.26 -3.63 -3.76
N THR A 23 4.36 -2.92 -3.52
CA THR A 23 5.64 -3.54 -3.15
C THR A 23 6.29 -2.73 -2.04
N THR A 24 7.02 -3.44 -1.20
CA THR A 24 7.82 -2.86 -0.12
C THR A 24 8.98 -1.99 -0.62
N CYS A 25 9.37 -2.16 -1.88
CA CYS A 25 10.29 -1.26 -2.55
C CYS A 25 10.00 -1.21 -4.05
N GLU A 26 9.94 -0.01 -4.60
CA GLU A 26 9.76 0.26 -6.04
C GLU A 26 10.79 -0.48 -6.92
N LYS A 27 12.03 -0.66 -6.44
CA LYS A 27 13.10 -1.34 -7.19
C LYS A 27 12.89 -2.85 -7.33
N ARG A 28 11.87 -3.43 -6.70
CA ARG A 28 11.52 -4.85 -6.82
C ARG A 28 10.64 -5.14 -8.02
N VAL A 29 9.92 -4.15 -8.52
CA VAL A 29 9.04 -4.32 -9.67
C VAL A 29 9.68 -3.59 -10.83
N THR A 30 10.08 -4.35 -11.85
CA THR A 30 10.71 -3.82 -13.06
C THR A 30 9.98 -4.33 -14.28
N ASN A 31 10.14 -3.65 -15.42
CA ASN A 31 9.55 -4.05 -16.69
C ASN A 31 8.03 -4.23 -16.59
N ILE A 32 7.33 -3.24 -16.05
CA ILE A 32 5.87 -3.21 -16.04
C ILE A 32 5.43 -3.05 -17.50
N VAL A 33 4.58 -3.97 -17.95
CA VAL A 33 4.02 -3.99 -19.30
C VAL A 33 2.51 -4.16 -19.18
N ASN A 34 1.79 -3.25 -19.81
CA ASN A 34 0.35 -3.39 -20.04
C ASN A 34 0.09 -4.25 -21.27
N LYS A 35 -0.48 -5.43 -21.07
CA LYS A 35 -0.83 -6.36 -22.13
C LYS A 35 -2.32 -6.22 -22.49
N PRO A 36 -2.69 -6.57 -23.74
CA PRO A 36 -4.08 -6.55 -24.15
C PRO A 36 -4.97 -7.32 -23.18
N PRO A 37 -6.23 -6.87 -22.99
CA PRO A 37 -7.15 -7.54 -22.11
C PRO A 37 -7.45 -8.97 -22.60
N LEU A 38 -7.76 -9.87 -21.66
CA LEU A 38 -8.16 -11.24 -21.99
C LEU A 38 -9.66 -11.30 -22.28
N GLY A 39 -10.01 -11.64 -23.52
CA GLY A 39 -11.40 -11.76 -23.98
C GLY A 39 -11.95 -10.49 -24.66
N GLY A 40 -13.08 -10.62 -25.35
CA GLY A 40 -13.72 -9.55 -26.14
C GLY A 40 -14.97 -8.98 -25.46
N LEU A 41 -14.83 -8.31 -24.32
CA LEU A 41 -15.96 -7.75 -23.57
C LEU A 41 -16.00 -6.22 -23.59
N LYS A 42 -17.18 -5.66 -23.29
CA LYS A 42 -17.43 -4.20 -23.25
C LYS A 42 -16.73 -3.46 -22.10
N ARG A 43 -16.23 -4.19 -21.10
CA ARG A 43 -15.50 -3.68 -19.94
C ARG A 43 -14.38 -4.66 -19.67
N VAL A 44 -13.15 -4.17 -19.65
CA VAL A 44 -11.99 -5.04 -19.62
C VAL A 44 -10.89 -4.43 -18.78
N HIS A 45 -10.40 -5.25 -17.84
CA HIS A 45 -9.13 -5.00 -17.21
C HIS A 45 -8.03 -5.47 -18.16
N THR A 46 -7.02 -4.62 -18.33
CA THR A 46 -5.83 -4.97 -19.07
C THR A 46 -4.92 -5.83 -18.21
N VAL A 47 -4.06 -6.63 -18.85
CA VAL A 47 -3.20 -7.56 -18.11
C VAL A 47 -1.91 -6.85 -17.74
N LEU A 48 -1.69 -6.66 -16.43
CA LEU A 48 -0.40 -6.21 -15.93
C LEU A 48 0.59 -7.38 -15.88
N SER A 49 1.75 -7.20 -16.51
CA SER A 49 2.85 -8.14 -16.47
C SER A 49 4.10 -7.42 -15.99
N TRP A 50 4.83 -8.00 -15.04
CA TRP A 50 6.06 -7.40 -14.51
C TRP A 50 7.08 -8.47 -14.15
N MET A 51 8.33 -8.06 -13.98
CA MET A 51 9.36 -8.87 -13.34
C MET A 51 9.48 -8.49 -11.88
N PHE A 52 9.38 -9.48 -10.99
CA PHE A 52 9.57 -9.29 -9.56
C PHE A 52 10.96 -9.74 -9.12
N LYS A 53 11.80 -8.79 -8.67
CA LYS A 53 13.14 -9.08 -8.19
C LYS A 53 13.08 -9.64 -6.77
N ILE A 54 13.41 -10.92 -6.63
CA ILE A 54 13.60 -11.57 -5.34
C ILE A 54 14.96 -11.11 -4.79
N ILE A 55 14.94 -10.34 -3.70
CA ILE A 55 16.15 -9.89 -3.02
C ILE A 55 16.35 -10.79 -1.79
N ASN A 56 17.36 -11.65 -1.84
CA ASN A 56 17.69 -12.58 -0.74
C ASN A 56 18.22 -11.86 0.52
N ASN A 57 18.46 -10.55 0.45
CA ASN A 57 18.90 -9.71 1.56
C ASN A 57 17.83 -8.65 1.91
N LEU A 58 16.67 -9.11 2.38
CA LEU A 58 15.56 -8.29 2.90
C LEU A 58 15.99 -7.32 4.03
N ALA A 59 17.09 -7.61 4.72
CA ALA A 59 17.53 -6.91 5.91
C ALA A 59 17.99 -5.45 5.68
N LYS A 60 18.26 -5.03 4.44
CA LYS A 60 18.86 -3.71 4.16
C LYS A 60 17.93 -2.64 3.59
N MET A 61 16.68 -2.97 3.24
CA MET A 61 15.81 -2.04 2.47
C MET A 61 14.65 -1.46 3.26
N PHE A 62 14.25 -2.09 4.35
CA PHE A 62 13.49 -1.39 5.39
C PHE A 62 14.48 -0.88 6.40
N ASP A 63 14.28 0.34 6.88
CA ASP A 63 14.81 0.70 8.18
C ASP A 63 14.09 -0.17 9.22
N ILE A 64 14.61 -1.39 9.38
CA ILE A 64 14.17 -2.38 10.36
C ILE A 64 14.33 -1.83 11.79
N ASN A 65 14.94 -0.66 11.96
CA ASN A 65 15.45 -0.21 13.24
C ASN A 65 14.45 0.49 14.17
N SER A 66 13.21 0.81 13.78
CA SER A 66 12.27 1.40 14.73
C SER A 66 11.27 0.40 15.29
N ASN A 67 10.38 -0.19 14.48
CA ASN A 67 9.18 -0.85 14.98
C ASN A 67 9.17 -2.38 14.84
N ASN A 68 8.68 -3.06 15.88
CA ASN A 68 8.46 -4.50 15.97
C ASN A 68 6.99 -4.83 15.70
N PHE A 69 6.62 -4.82 14.42
CA PHE A 69 5.25 -5.14 13.97
C PHE A 69 4.78 -6.55 14.36
N PHE A 70 5.65 -7.49 14.73
CA PHE A 70 5.21 -8.80 15.22
C PHE A 70 4.66 -8.77 16.65
N ARG A 71 4.95 -7.71 17.41
CA ARG A 71 4.55 -7.54 18.82
C ARG A 71 3.53 -6.42 19.02
N GLY A 72 2.89 -5.97 17.94
CA GLY A 72 1.86 -4.96 18.03
C GLY A 72 0.61 -5.45 18.75
N ASP A 73 -0.04 -4.58 19.53
CA ASP A 73 -1.40 -4.83 20.02
C ASP A 73 -2.42 -4.51 18.92
N TYR A 74 -2.61 -5.45 18.01
CA TYR A 74 -3.51 -5.27 16.86
C TYR A 74 -4.99 -5.29 17.24
N TYR A 75 -5.35 -5.86 18.38
CA TYR A 75 -6.73 -5.84 18.85
C TYR A 75 -7.12 -4.41 19.23
N LEU A 76 -6.30 -3.75 20.07
CA LEU A 76 -6.52 -2.36 20.44
C LEU A 76 -6.34 -1.42 19.24
N PHE A 77 -5.37 -1.71 18.36
CA PHE A 77 -5.14 -0.95 17.13
C PHE A 77 -6.40 -0.91 16.25
N MET A 78 -7.01 -2.07 16.01
CA MET A 78 -8.20 -2.15 15.17
C MET A 78 -9.43 -1.54 15.84
N ASN A 79 -9.57 -1.67 17.16
CA ASN A 79 -10.66 -1.01 17.88
C ASN A 79 -10.53 0.51 17.77
N ASN A 80 -9.32 1.06 17.91
CA ASN A 80 -9.08 2.50 17.77
C ASN A 80 -9.35 2.97 16.34
N LEU A 81 -8.90 2.24 15.30
CA LEU A 81 -9.22 2.59 13.92
C LEU A 81 -10.73 2.58 13.65
N LYS A 82 -11.46 1.59 14.18
CA LYS A 82 -12.92 1.50 14.02
C LYS A 82 -13.69 2.58 14.78
N SER A 83 -13.09 3.13 15.84
CA SER A 83 -13.71 4.21 16.63
C SER A 83 -13.66 5.58 15.95
N ILE A 84 -12.82 5.73 14.91
CA ILE A 84 -12.77 6.95 14.12
C ILE A 84 -14.01 6.98 13.22
N ASP A 85 -14.76 8.08 13.30
CA ASP A 85 -15.85 8.36 12.37
C ASP A 85 -15.26 8.84 11.04
N TRP A 86 -14.89 7.88 10.19
CA TRP A 86 -14.28 8.14 8.89
C TRP A 86 -15.22 8.87 7.94
N GLU A 87 -16.53 8.65 8.06
CA GLU A 87 -17.50 9.26 7.15
C GLU A 87 -17.53 10.77 7.37
N SER A 88 -17.75 11.23 8.59
CA SER A 88 -17.75 12.66 8.89
C SER A 88 -16.37 13.29 8.80
N SER A 89 -15.31 12.56 9.14
CA SER A 89 -13.93 13.09 9.11
C SER A 89 -13.42 13.36 7.70
N LEU A 90 -13.94 12.64 6.71
CA LEU A 90 -13.51 12.71 5.31
C LEU A 90 -14.54 13.42 4.40
N GLU A 91 -15.74 13.72 4.92
CA GLU A 91 -16.79 14.36 4.15
C GLU A 91 -16.36 15.75 3.63
N ASN A 92 -16.58 16.00 2.34
CA ASN A 92 -16.25 17.27 1.66
C ASN A 92 -14.77 17.69 1.77
N LYS A 93 -13.87 16.72 1.97
CA LYS A 93 -12.42 16.94 1.97
C LYS A 93 -11.79 16.57 0.64
N ASP A 94 -10.71 17.24 0.29
CA ASP A 94 -9.89 16.85 -0.85
C ASP A 94 -9.06 15.58 -0.56
N VAL A 95 -8.56 14.96 -1.62
CA VAL A 95 -7.85 13.68 -1.55
C VAL A 95 -6.56 13.79 -0.73
N ASP A 96 -5.86 14.91 -0.81
CA ASP A 96 -4.59 15.11 -0.10
C ASP A 96 -4.84 15.21 1.41
N TYR A 97 -5.88 15.95 1.82
CA TYR A 97 -6.32 16.00 3.20
C TYR A 97 -6.70 14.61 3.72
N CYS A 98 -7.52 13.87 2.97
CA CYS A 98 -7.94 12.52 3.36
C CYS A 98 -6.76 11.58 3.56
N HIS A 99 -5.78 11.65 2.65
CA HIS A 99 -4.55 10.87 2.73
C HIS A 99 -3.74 11.21 3.99
N GLU A 100 -3.47 12.49 4.24
CA GLU A 100 -2.71 12.94 5.41
C GLU A 100 -3.43 12.64 6.73
N PHE A 101 -4.75 12.78 6.76
CA PHE A 101 -5.54 12.42 7.94
C PHE A 101 -5.42 10.92 8.27
N PHE A 102 -5.56 10.06 7.26
CA PHE A 102 -5.37 8.63 7.42
C PHE A 102 -3.94 8.30 7.90
N LEU A 103 -2.92 8.87 7.24
CA LEU A 103 -1.53 8.63 7.61
C LEU A 103 -1.22 9.05 9.05
N ASN A 104 -1.75 10.19 9.49
CA ASN A 104 -1.58 10.65 10.87
C ASN A 104 -2.25 9.70 11.86
N ALA A 105 -3.51 9.33 11.63
CA ALA A 105 -4.23 8.38 12.49
C ALA A 105 -3.47 7.05 12.59
N TYR A 106 -3.06 6.49 11.45
CA TYR A 106 -2.33 5.23 11.40
C TYR A 106 -0.96 5.30 12.08
N SER A 107 -0.19 6.36 11.80
CA SER A 107 1.16 6.55 12.36
C SER A 107 1.15 6.78 13.86
N ASN A 108 0.15 7.48 14.37
CA ASN A 108 -0.06 7.68 15.81
C ASN A 108 -0.37 6.36 16.53
N LEU A 109 -1.22 5.52 15.93
CA LEU A 109 -1.49 4.18 16.45
C LEU A 109 -0.24 3.30 16.36
N CYS A 110 0.53 3.37 15.28
CA CYS A 110 1.79 2.64 15.19
C CYS A 110 2.77 3.05 16.30
N SER A 111 2.89 4.36 16.57
CA SER A 111 3.82 4.86 17.57
C SER A 111 3.45 4.47 19.00
N SER A 112 2.16 4.28 19.28
CA SER A 112 1.64 3.93 20.61
C SER A 112 1.50 2.43 20.84
N LEU A 113 1.15 1.66 19.81
CA LEU A 113 0.77 0.25 19.94
C LEU A 113 1.74 -0.73 19.29
N ILE A 114 2.70 -0.26 18.48
CA ILE A 114 3.75 -1.10 17.90
C ILE A 114 5.06 -0.83 18.66
N PRO A 115 5.55 -1.78 19.46
CA PRO A 115 6.78 -1.60 20.23
C PRO A 115 7.98 -1.37 19.33
N LYS A 116 9.02 -0.72 19.84
CA LYS A 116 10.29 -0.64 19.12
C LYS A 116 11.07 -1.95 19.17
N ARG A 117 11.92 -2.21 18.16
CA ARG A 117 12.84 -3.36 18.21
C ARG A 117 13.98 -3.05 19.19
N ASP A 118 14.25 -3.97 20.11
CA ASP A 118 15.41 -3.89 21.00
C ASP A 118 16.70 -4.18 20.22
N HIS A 119 17.58 -3.19 20.13
CA HIS A 119 18.92 -3.34 19.54
C HIS A 119 19.95 -3.95 20.50
N SER A 120 19.53 -4.32 21.72
CA SER A 120 20.43 -4.68 22.83
C SER A 120 20.97 -6.12 22.82
N LYS A 121 20.80 -6.90 21.75
CA LYS A 121 21.37 -8.26 21.65
C LYS A 121 22.13 -8.51 20.35
N LYS A 122 23.17 -7.71 20.09
CA LYS A 122 24.38 -8.25 19.44
C LYS A 122 25.17 -8.98 20.52
N LYS A 123 24.88 -10.27 20.72
CA LYS A 123 25.82 -11.15 21.43
C LYS A 123 26.99 -11.40 20.49
N ASN A 124 28.19 -11.08 20.96
CA ASN A 124 29.48 -11.49 20.38
C ASN A 124 29.54 -13.01 20.23
#